data_AF-A0A6A6L8P0-F1
#
_entry.id   AF-A0A6A6L8P0-F1
#
_cell.length_a   1.000
_cell.length_b   1.000
_cell.length_c   1.000
_cell.angle_alpha   90.00
_cell.angle_beta   90.00
_cell.angle_gamma   90.00
#
_symmetry.space_group_name_H-M   'P 1'
#
loop_
_entity.id
_entity.type
_entity.pdbx_description
1 polymer ?
#
loop_
_entity_poly.entity_id
_entity_poly.type
_entity_poly.pdbx_seq_one_letter_code
_entity_poly.pdbx_strand_id
1 'polypeptide(L)'
;MACPGKEHWETVKWILRYLKGTTNVGLTFDRAKMSDIVIGYMDSDFVGDLDNMRSLAGYLFTLFRSTISWKVTLQAAIALFITKAEYMALAEPANSASGMAIHDECKLKFMELKAKRSYRFIVFKIEESIQKVTIEKLGQPQQNYDDFIASLPANECRYAVYDFDFTTNENVQKSKIFFIAWSPDVSKVRSKMMYASSKDRFRRELDGVQVELQATDPSEMSFDIVKARAIKQQSLINYNLHAFRGPLFVA
;
A
#
# COMPACT_ATOMS: atom_id res chain seq x y z
N MET A 1 -45.20 -22.31 15.78
CA MET A 1 -45.77 -23.10 14.66
C MET A 1 -45.75 -22.19 13.44
N ALA A 2 -45.03 -22.55 12.38
CA ALA A 2 -44.91 -21.70 11.19
C ALA A 2 -46.20 -21.80 10.36
N CYS A 3 -46.83 -20.65 10.09
CA CYS A 3 -48.01 -20.54 9.21
C CYS A 3 -47.55 -20.19 7.79
N PRO A 4 -47.45 -21.15 6.85
CA PRO A 4 -47.04 -20.85 5.48
C PRO A 4 -48.11 -20.03 4.75
N GLY A 5 -47.77 -18.80 4.37
CA GLY A 5 -48.60 -17.92 3.54
C GLY A 5 -48.71 -18.35 2.06
N LYS A 6 -49.54 -17.63 1.30
CA LYS A 6 -49.88 -17.93 -0.11
C LYS A 6 -48.66 -18.03 -1.02
N GLU A 7 -47.65 -17.20 -0.80
CA GLU A 7 -46.40 -17.20 -1.58
C GLU A 7 -45.64 -18.52 -1.46
N HIS A 8 -45.52 -19.07 -0.24
CA HIS A 8 -44.90 -20.38 -0.02
C HIS A 8 -45.63 -21.49 -0.79
N TRP A 9 -46.96 -21.42 -0.88
CA TRP A 9 -47.76 -22.38 -1.62
C TRP A 9 -47.57 -22.28 -3.13
N GLU A 10 -47.37 -21.06 -3.65
CA GLU A 10 -47.04 -20.84 -5.06
C GLU A 10 -45.63 -21.35 -5.39
N THR A 11 -44.65 -21.15 -4.50
CA THR A 11 -43.30 -21.71 -4.64
C THR A 11 -43.33 -23.24 -4.68
N VAL A 12 -44.08 -23.88 -3.77
CA VAL A 12 -44.24 -25.35 -3.75
C VAL A 12 -44.85 -25.86 -5.04
N LYS A 13 -45.90 -25.20 -5.55
CA LYS A 13 -46.50 -25.56 -6.85
C LYS A 13 -45.52 -25.43 -8.00
N TRP A 14 -44.66 -24.41 -7.97
CA TRP A 14 -43.61 -24.21 -8.96
C TRP A 14 -42.58 -25.34 -8.93
N ILE A 15 -42.11 -25.70 -7.73
CA ILE A 15 -41.16 -26.81 -7.53
C ILE A 15 -41.74 -28.13 -8.03
N LEU A 16 -43.01 -28.43 -7.70
CA LEU A 16 -43.67 -29.65 -8.17
C LEU A 16 -43.87 -29.66 -9.69
N ARG A 17 -44.14 -28.51 -10.31
CA ARG A 17 -44.25 -28.37 -11.77
C ARG A 17 -42.91 -28.61 -12.45
N TYR A 18 -41.84 -28.07 -11.87
CA TYR A 18 -40.47 -28.28 -12.33
C TYR A 18 -40.09 -29.76 -12.24
N LEU A 19 -40.30 -30.41 -11.09
CA LEU A 19 -40.02 -31.83 -10.90
C LEU A 19 -40.80 -32.72 -11.88
N LYS A 20 -42.08 -32.40 -12.13
CA LYS A 20 -42.90 -33.11 -13.13
C LYS A 20 -42.39 -32.89 -14.57
N GLY A 21 -41.86 -31.71 -14.88
CA GLY A 21 -41.29 -31.40 -16.19
C GLY A 21 -39.93 -32.05 -16.44
N THR A 22 -39.18 -32.32 -15.37
CA THR A 22 -37.84 -32.92 -15.45
C THR A 22 -37.82 -34.44 -15.24
N THR A 23 -38.98 -35.12 -15.14
CA THR A 23 -39.02 -36.58 -14.91
C THR A 23 -38.36 -37.40 -16.03
N ASN A 24 -38.32 -36.85 -17.24
CA ASN A 24 -37.73 -37.51 -18.42
C ASN A 24 -36.28 -37.08 -18.66
N VAL A 25 -35.70 -36.24 -17.79
CA VAL A 25 -34.32 -35.76 -17.90
C VAL A 25 -33.49 -36.51 -16.86
N GLY A 26 -32.70 -37.46 -17.32
CA GLY A 26 -31.75 -38.20 -16.49
C GLY A 26 -30.31 -37.93 -16.93
N LEU A 27 -29.37 -37.96 -15.98
CA LEU A 27 -27.95 -37.97 -16.31
C LEU A 27 -27.58 -39.38 -16.80
N THR A 28 -27.29 -39.52 -18.10
CA THR A 28 -26.81 -40.78 -18.68
C THR A 28 -25.31 -40.92 -18.46
N PHE A 29 -24.91 -41.85 -17.60
CA PHE A 29 -23.51 -42.26 -17.46
C PHE A 29 -23.14 -43.19 -18.62
N ASP A 30 -22.51 -42.65 -19.66
CA ASP A 30 -21.90 -43.45 -20.71
C ASP A 30 -20.46 -43.81 -20.32
N ARG A 31 -20.20 -45.11 -20.09
CA ARG A 31 -18.88 -45.63 -19.70
C ARG A 31 -17.88 -45.65 -20.87
N ALA A 32 -18.29 -45.27 -22.08
CA ALA A 32 -17.47 -45.45 -23.28
C ALA A 32 -16.48 -44.31 -23.59
N LYS A 33 -16.46 -43.21 -22.84
CA LYS A 33 -15.48 -42.11 -23.06
C LYS A 33 -14.61 -41.89 -21.83
N MET A 34 -13.51 -42.64 -21.78
CA MET A 34 -12.44 -42.48 -20.81
C MET A 34 -11.60 -41.25 -21.19
N SER A 35 -11.95 -40.10 -20.62
CA SER A 35 -11.03 -38.99 -20.47
C SER A 35 -11.13 -38.50 -19.02
N ASP A 36 -10.15 -38.85 -18.20
CA ASP A 36 -10.03 -38.49 -16.76
C ASP A 36 -9.73 -36.98 -16.53
N ILE A 37 -10.08 -36.11 -17.48
CA ILE A 37 -9.79 -34.69 -17.41
C ILE A 37 -10.94 -33.96 -16.68
N VAL A 38 -10.56 -33.28 -15.58
CA VAL A 38 -11.41 -32.28 -14.90
C VAL A 38 -11.45 -31.03 -15.77
N ILE A 39 -12.64 -30.56 -16.13
CA ILE A 39 -12.84 -29.32 -16.89
C ILE A 39 -13.48 -28.29 -15.96
N GLY A 40 -12.79 -27.17 -15.75
CA GLY A 40 -13.29 -26.03 -14.99
C GLY A 40 -13.76 -24.91 -15.92
N TYR A 41 -14.95 -24.38 -15.65
CA TYR A 41 -15.48 -23.17 -16.27
C TYR A 41 -15.51 -22.05 -15.22
N MET A 42 -15.05 -20.86 -15.61
CA MET A 42 -15.10 -19.64 -14.80
C MET A 42 -15.82 -18.60 -15.63
N ASP A 43 -16.89 -18.03 -15.09
CA ASP A 43 -17.69 -17.00 -15.75
C ASP A 43 -17.83 -15.80 -14.81
N SER A 44 -17.83 -14.61 -15.42
CA SER A 44 -18.02 -13.34 -14.74
C SER A 44 -18.97 -12.50 -15.59
N ASP A 45 -20.22 -12.38 -15.16
CA ASP A 45 -21.23 -11.60 -15.84
C ASP A 45 -21.16 -10.12 -15.41
N PHE A 46 -20.73 -9.27 -16.34
CA PHE A 46 -20.86 -7.82 -16.22
C PHE A 46 -21.79 -7.31 -17.32
N VAL A 47 -23.10 -7.51 -17.14
CA VAL A 47 -24.11 -6.98 -18.07
C VAL A 47 -25.18 -6.20 -17.31
N GLY A 48 -24.94 -4.89 -17.19
CA GLY A 48 -25.94 -3.87 -17.46
C GLY A 48 -26.99 -3.53 -16.39
N ASP A 49 -26.60 -3.25 -15.14
CA ASP A 49 -27.47 -2.50 -14.21
C ASP A 49 -26.66 -1.45 -13.44
N LEU A 50 -27.08 -0.18 -13.49
CA LEU A 50 -26.31 0.97 -13.02
C LEU A 50 -26.47 1.28 -11.52
N ASP A 51 -27.38 0.58 -10.81
CA ASP A 51 -27.73 0.92 -9.42
C ASP A 51 -27.36 -0.14 -8.37
N ASN A 52 -26.69 -1.24 -8.73
CA ASN A 52 -26.24 -2.23 -7.75
C ASN A 52 -24.87 -2.79 -8.12
N MET A 53 -23.80 -2.19 -7.60
CA MET A 53 -22.40 -2.64 -7.74
C MET A 53 -22.18 -4.02 -7.09
N ARG A 54 -22.64 -5.09 -7.74
CA ARG A 54 -22.54 -6.47 -7.26
C ARG A 54 -22.19 -7.40 -8.43
N SER A 55 -20.94 -7.84 -8.49
CA SER A 55 -20.50 -8.86 -9.43
C SER A 55 -20.61 -10.25 -8.80
N LEU A 56 -21.14 -11.21 -9.57
CA LEU A 56 -21.18 -12.63 -9.20
C LEU A 56 -19.99 -13.32 -9.88
N ALA A 57 -19.00 -13.73 -9.10
CA ALA A 57 -17.94 -14.58 -9.61
C ALA A 57 -18.30 -16.05 -9.28
N GLY A 58 -18.42 -16.88 -10.32
CA GLY A 58 -18.78 -18.29 -10.19
C GLY A 58 -17.74 -19.22 -10.80
N TYR A 59 -17.58 -20.41 -10.21
CA TYR A 59 -16.82 -21.49 -10.83
C TYR A 59 -17.65 -22.78 -10.88
N LEU A 60 -17.45 -23.56 -11.93
CA LEU A 60 -18.09 -24.84 -12.19
C LEU A 60 -17.04 -25.87 -12.58
N PHE A 61 -16.87 -26.93 -11.80
CA PHE A 61 -15.99 -28.05 -12.12
C PHE A 61 -16.80 -29.28 -12.54
N THR A 62 -16.43 -29.85 -13.68
CA THR A 62 -17.05 -31.06 -14.24
C THR A 62 -16.02 -32.17 -14.44
N LEU A 63 -16.39 -33.41 -14.13
CA LEU A 63 -15.63 -34.62 -14.41
C LEU A 63 -16.58 -35.65 -15.01
N PHE A 64 -16.15 -36.34 -16.07
CA PHE A 64 -17.01 -37.23 -16.85
C PHE A 64 -18.32 -36.55 -17.30
N ARG A 65 -18.24 -35.25 -17.62
CA ARG A 65 -19.39 -34.39 -17.98
C ARG A 65 -20.47 -34.27 -16.89
N SER A 66 -20.15 -34.64 -15.64
CA SER A 66 -21.00 -34.42 -14.46
C SER A 66 -20.40 -33.34 -13.57
N THR A 67 -21.25 -32.45 -13.04
CA THR A 67 -20.82 -31.37 -12.14
C THR A 67 -20.43 -31.93 -10.76
N ILE A 68 -19.18 -31.71 -10.35
CA ILE A 68 -18.70 -32.11 -9.02
C ILE A 68 -18.81 -30.96 -8.02
N SER A 69 -18.44 -29.75 -8.43
CA SER A 69 -18.34 -28.61 -7.51
C SER A 69 -18.72 -27.32 -8.21
N TRP A 70 -19.55 -26.52 -7.54
CA TRP A 70 -19.93 -25.21 -8.00
C TRP A 70 -19.97 -24.24 -6.81
N LYS A 71 -19.65 -22.97 -7.07
CA LYS A 71 -19.78 -21.89 -6.10
C LYS A 71 -20.01 -20.58 -6.83
N VAL A 72 -20.87 -19.73 -6.28
CA VAL A 72 -21.09 -18.36 -6.73
C VAL A 72 -20.97 -17.44 -5.52
N THR A 73 -20.12 -16.42 -5.61
CA THR A 73 -19.87 -15.46 -4.51
C THR A 73 -20.03 -14.01 -4.96
N LEU A 74 -20.79 -13.25 -4.19
CA LEU A 74 -21.06 -11.83 -4.41
C LEU A 74 -19.90 -10.97 -3.87
N GLN A 75 -19.19 -10.25 -4.75
CA GLN A 75 -18.04 -9.42 -4.36
C GLN A 75 -18.45 -7.96 -4.15
N ALA A 76 -18.57 -7.49 -2.91
CA ALA A 76 -18.83 -6.08 -2.59
C ALA A 76 -17.59 -5.32 -2.03
N ALA A 77 -16.50 -6.01 -1.67
CA ALA A 77 -15.37 -5.39 -0.94
C ALA A 77 -14.08 -5.23 -1.76
N ILE A 78 -13.99 -5.86 -2.93
CA ILE A 78 -12.72 -5.95 -3.65
C ILE A 78 -12.47 -4.71 -4.54
N ALA A 79 -13.51 -4.01 -5.02
CA ALA A 79 -13.36 -2.86 -5.90
C ALA A 79 -12.56 -1.69 -5.28
N LEU A 80 -12.71 -1.43 -3.97
CA LEU A 80 -11.94 -0.40 -3.24
C LEU A 80 -10.46 -0.80 -3.06
N PHE A 81 -10.18 -2.11 -2.96
CA PHE A 81 -8.81 -2.62 -2.88
C PHE A 81 -8.16 -2.74 -4.26
N ILE A 82 -8.89 -3.16 -5.30
CA ILE A 82 -8.39 -3.25 -6.67
C ILE A 82 -8.13 -1.86 -7.22
N THR A 83 -9.05 -0.91 -7.15
CA THR A 83 -8.77 0.45 -7.66
C THR A 83 -7.60 1.10 -6.92
N LYS A 84 -7.49 0.89 -5.61
CA LYS A 84 -6.35 1.37 -4.82
C LYS A 84 -5.06 0.62 -5.19
N ALA A 85 -5.12 -0.69 -5.45
CA ALA A 85 -3.98 -1.51 -5.87
C ALA A 85 -3.57 -1.24 -7.32
N GLU A 86 -4.50 -1.02 -8.24
CA GLU A 86 -4.31 -0.62 -9.63
C GLU A 86 -3.80 0.81 -9.71
N TYR A 87 -4.29 1.73 -8.88
CA TYR A 87 -3.70 3.07 -8.76
C TYR A 87 -2.28 3.00 -8.19
N MET A 88 -2.02 2.13 -7.21
CA MET A 88 -0.66 1.85 -6.71
C MET A 88 0.22 1.13 -7.75
N ALA A 89 -0.35 0.25 -8.58
CA ALA A 89 0.33 -0.55 -9.59
C ALA A 89 0.54 0.20 -10.90
N LEU A 90 -0.31 1.18 -11.25
CA LEU A 90 -0.12 2.13 -12.35
C LEU A 90 0.83 3.28 -11.93
N ALA A 91 0.95 3.55 -10.63
CA ALA A 91 2.02 4.37 -10.09
C ALA A 91 3.38 3.64 -10.08
N GLU A 92 3.43 2.31 -10.24
CA GLU A 92 4.70 1.58 -10.38
C GLU A 92 5.40 1.84 -11.72
N PRO A 93 4.79 1.75 -12.92
CA PRO A 93 5.50 1.95 -14.18
C PRO A 93 5.99 3.39 -14.41
N ALA A 94 5.38 4.40 -13.79
CA ALA A 94 5.95 5.77 -13.79
C ALA A 94 7.24 5.87 -12.95
N ASN A 95 7.38 5.02 -11.92
CA ASN A 95 8.53 4.98 -11.01
C ASN A 95 9.59 3.93 -11.42
N SER A 96 9.21 2.95 -12.25
CA SER A 96 10.10 1.96 -12.87
C SER A 96 11.04 2.56 -13.92
N ALA A 97 10.77 3.79 -14.39
CA ALA A 97 11.60 4.48 -15.38
C ALA A 97 12.96 4.96 -14.84
N SER A 98 13.18 4.97 -13.52
CA SER A 98 14.41 5.56 -12.95
C SER A 98 15.65 4.66 -13.08
N GLY A 99 15.51 3.34 -13.32
CA GLY A 99 16.66 2.42 -13.46
C GLY A 99 17.60 2.38 -12.22
N MET A 100 17.20 3.03 -11.12
CA MET A 100 18.09 3.28 -9.99
C MET A 100 18.25 2.03 -9.13
N ALA A 101 19.48 1.55 -9.01
CA ALA A 101 19.81 0.50 -8.05
C ALA A 101 19.97 1.10 -6.64
N ILE A 102 19.63 0.34 -5.60
CA ILE A 102 19.86 0.75 -4.20
C ILE A 102 20.91 -0.20 -3.64
N HIS A 103 21.95 0.33 -3.00
CA HIS A 103 22.94 -0.51 -2.34
C HIS A 103 22.31 -1.21 -1.13
N ASP A 104 22.52 -2.53 -0.99
CA ASP A 104 21.92 -3.33 0.09
C ASP A 104 22.33 -2.82 1.49
N GLU A 105 23.56 -2.29 1.60
CA GLU A 105 24.03 -1.62 2.82
C GLU A 105 23.14 -0.46 3.27
N CYS A 106 22.46 0.24 2.36
CA CYS A 106 21.56 1.34 2.73
C CYS A 106 20.43 0.85 3.64
N LYS A 107 19.85 -0.31 3.30
CA LYS A 107 18.77 -0.94 4.08
C LYS A 107 19.30 -1.45 5.42
N LEU A 108 20.47 -2.12 5.40
CA LEU A 108 21.10 -2.64 6.61
C LEU A 108 21.41 -1.52 7.60
N LYS A 109 22.03 -0.42 7.15
CA LYS A 109 22.36 0.73 8.01
C LYS A 109 21.12 1.46 8.52
N PHE A 110 20.07 1.55 7.71
CA PHE A 110 18.79 2.09 8.17
C PHE A 110 18.15 1.21 9.25
N MET A 111 18.18 -0.11 9.11
CA MET A 111 17.70 -1.03 10.14
C MET A 111 18.52 -0.91 11.43
N GLU A 112 19.85 -0.75 11.34
CA GLU A 112 20.70 -0.49 12.51
C GLU A 112 20.33 0.81 13.22
N LEU A 113 20.08 1.89 12.48
CA LEU A 113 19.60 3.16 13.04
C LEU A 113 18.24 2.97 13.75
N LYS A 114 17.29 2.28 13.12
CA LYS A 114 15.94 2.07 13.69
C LYS A 114 15.95 1.17 14.94
N ALA A 115 16.73 0.08 14.92
CA ALA A 115 16.68 -0.94 15.97
C ALA A 115 17.66 -0.65 17.11
N LYS A 116 18.88 -0.21 16.81
CA LYS A 116 19.96 -0.05 17.80
C LYS A 116 20.23 1.41 18.15
N ARG A 117 19.66 2.37 17.40
CA ARG A 117 20.01 3.81 17.50
C ARG A 117 21.53 4.04 17.47
N SER A 118 22.23 3.23 16.67
CA SER A 118 23.69 3.28 16.56
C SER A 118 24.19 4.50 15.79
N TYR A 119 23.29 5.17 15.07
CA TYR A 119 23.57 6.34 14.25
C TYR A 119 22.49 7.39 14.49
N ARG A 120 22.90 8.67 14.55
CA ARG A 120 21.95 9.79 14.67
C ARG A 120 21.36 10.17 13.31
N PHE A 121 22.19 10.09 12.28
CA PHE A 121 21.79 10.37 10.91
C PHE A 121 22.56 9.52 9.91
N ILE A 122 22.00 9.37 8.72
CA ILE A 122 22.63 8.71 7.58
C ILE A 122 22.41 9.61 6.36
N VAL A 123 23.49 9.95 5.67
CA VAL A 123 23.45 10.70 4.41
C VAL A 123 23.71 9.74 3.27
N PHE A 124 22.82 9.76 2.28
CA PHE A 124 22.90 8.98 1.06
C PHE A 124 23.11 9.89 -0.15
N LYS A 125 23.92 9.40 -1.08
CA LYS A 125 24.20 10.03 -2.37
C LYS A 125 23.71 9.13 -3.49
N ILE A 126 23.22 9.73 -4.56
CA ILE A 126 23.03 9.05 -5.83
C ILE A 126 24.31 9.25 -6.63
N GLU A 127 24.97 8.15 -6.95
CA GLU A 127 26.10 8.19 -7.88
C GLU A 127 25.56 8.21 -9.32
N GLU A 128 25.71 9.34 -10.00
CA GLU A 128 25.15 9.57 -11.35
C GLU A 128 25.77 8.65 -12.42
N SER A 129 27.01 8.19 -12.22
CA SER A 129 27.75 7.32 -13.14
C SER A 129 27.15 5.92 -13.24
N ILE A 130 26.78 5.34 -12.11
CA ILE A 130 26.27 3.97 -11.98
C ILE A 130 24.78 3.90 -11.63
N GLN A 131 24.10 5.05 -11.54
CA GLN A 131 22.70 5.17 -11.16
C GLN A 131 22.36 4.34 -9.90
N LYS A 132 23.20 4.46 -8.87
CA LYS A 132 23.06 3.68 -7.64
C LYS A 132 23.03 4.59 -6.41
N VAL A 133 22.12 4.33 -5.49
CA VAL A 133 22.09 4.99 -4.18
C VAL A 133 23.13 4.33 -3.29
N THR A 134 24.08 5.12 -2.79
CA THR A 134 25.14 4.71 -1.88
C THR A 134 25.13 5.56 -0.62
N ILE A 135 25.75 5.06 0.45
CA ILE A 135 25.90 5.81 1.70
C ILE A 135 27.11 6.72 1.55
N GLU A 136 26.92 7.99 1.84
CA GLU A 136 28.02 8.96 1.82
C GLU A 136 28.60 9.18 3.23
N LYS A 137 27.74 9.34 4.24
CA LYS A 137 28.18 9.61 5.60
C LYS A 137 27.25 8.99 6.63
N LEU A 138 27.86 8.40 7.67
CA LEU A 138 27.17 7.91 8.86
C LEU A 138 27.45 8.86 10.01
N GLY A 139 26.38 9.39 10.62
CA GLY A 139 26.45 10.25 11.79
C GLY A 139 26.48 9.43 13.07
N GLN A 140 27.51 9.62 13.89
CA GLN A 140 27.63 8.98 15.21
C GLN A 140 26.54 9.50 16.17
N PRO A 141 26.18 8.74 17.22
CA PRO A 141 25.12 9.15 18.14
C PRO A 141 25.47 10.40 18.96
N GLN A 142 26.75 10.75 19.07
CA GLN A 142 27.22 11.97 19.74
C GLN A 142 27.11 13.24 18.88
N GLN A 143 26.89 13.11 17.55
CA GLN A 143 26.84 14.26 16.66
C GLN A 143 25.49 14.97 16.74
N ASN A 144 25.52 16.30 16.76
CA ASN A 144 24.33 17.10 16.96
C ASN A 144 23.68 17.49 15.62
N TYR A 145 22.58 18.23 15.68
CA TYR A 145 21.87 18.67 14.47
C TYR A 145 22.70 19.58 13.56
N ASP A 146 23.55 20.44 14.14
CA ASP A 146 24.41 21.35 13.38
C ASP A 146 25.49 20.59 12.58
N ASP A 147 26.04 19.52 13.15
CA ASP A 147 27.01 18.64 12.46
C ASP A 147 26.36 17.93 11.26
N PHE A 148 25.08 17.60 11.40
CA PHE A 148 24.28 17.04 10.32
C PHE A 148 24.09 18.06 9.19
N ILE A 149 23.70 19.30 9.49
CA ILE A 149 23.56 20.36 8.48
C ILE A 149 24.90 20.63 7.77
N ALA A 150 26.00 20.70 8.53
CA ALA A 150 27.34 20.87 7.97
C ALA A 150 27.77 19.72 7.04
N SER A 151 27.12 18.55 7.15
CA SER A 151 27.37 17.42 6.26
C SER A 151 26.62 17.49 4.92
N LEU A 152 25.69 18.44 4.76
CA LEU A 152 24.94 18.63 3.52
C LEU A 152 25.63 19.69 2.63
N PRO A 153 25.87 19.42 1.35
CA PRO A 153 26.60 20.30 0.47
C PRO A 153 25.67 21.36 -0.14
N ALA A 154 26.15 22.58 -0.34
CA ALA A 154 25.36 23.65 -0.94
C ALA A 154 25.05 23.45 -2.44
N ASN A 155 25.82 22.61 -3.14
CA ASN A 155 25.78 22.50 -4.60
C ASN A 155 25.27 21.16 -5.14
N GLU A 156 25.09 20.16 -4.27
CA GLU A 156 24.68 18.81 -4.67
C GLU A 156 23.45 18.36 -3.89
N CYS A 157 22.63 17.51 -4.52
CA CYS A 157 21.48 16.91 -3.88
C CYS A 157 21.91 15.73 -3.00
N ARG A 158 21.24 15.52 -1.87
CA ARG A 158 21.44 14.36 -1.00
C ARG A 158 20.13 13.88 -0.40
N TYR A 159 20.05 12.60 -0.06
CA TYR A 159 19.05 12.14 0.89
C TYR A 159 19.68 12.03 2.26
N ALA A 160 18.88 12.29 3.27
CA ALA A 160 19.28 12.03 4.63
C ALA A 160 18.14 11.38 5.39
N VAL A 161 18.52 10.50 6.31
CA VAL A 161 17.63 10.02 7.36
C VAL A 161 18.17 10.55 8.67
N TYR A 162 17.32 11.19 9.46
CA TYR A 162 17.69 11.74 10.76
C TYR A 162 16.69 11.23 11.81
N ASP A 163 17.18 10.63 12.90
CA ASP A 163 16.34 10.31 14.05
C ASP A 163 16.21 11.56 14.93
N PHE A 164 15.07 12.23 14.87
CA PHE A 164 14.82 13.48 15.57
C PHE A 164 14.13 13.21 16.90
N ASP A 165 14.86 13.45 18.00
CA ASP A 165 14.27 13.48 19.33
C ASP A 165 13.69 14.85 19.62
N PHE A 166 12.44 14.89 20.05
CA PHE A 166 11.81 16.11 20.51
C PHE A 166 11.03 15.89 21.80
N THR A 167 11.00 16.93 22.62
CA THR A 167 10.12 17.00 23.78
C THR A 167 8.79 17.59 23.35
N THR A 168 7.71 16.85 23.61
CA THR A 168 6.34 17.36 23.44
C THR A 168 6.02 18.31 24.61
N ASN A 169 4.99 19.14 24.47
CA ASN A 169 4.53 20.08 25.52
C ASN A 169 4.20 19.40 26.86
N GLU A 170 3.92 18.10 26.85
CA GLU A 170 3.69 17.25 28.03
C GLU A 170 5.00 16.75 28.67
N ASN A 171 6.15 17.27 28.25
CA ASN A 171 7.49 16.86 28.67
C ASN A 171 7.83 15.39 28.39
N VAL A 172 7.07 14.72 27.51
CA VAL A 172 7.35 13.36 27.05
C VAL A 172 8.35 13.42 25.89
N GLN A 173 9.49 12.73 26.05
CA GLN A 173 10.46 12.54 24.98
C GLN A 173 9.91 11.56 23.95
N LYS A 174 9.84 11.99 22.69
CA LYS A 174 9.46 11.15 21.56
C LYS A 174 10.54 11.27 20.49
N SER A 175 10.81 10.18 19.79
CA SER A 175 11.67 10.19 18.62
C SER A 175 10.83 9.99 17.37
N LYS A 176 11.22 10.66 16.28
CA LYS A 176 10.66 10.41 14.96
C LYS A 176 11.76 10.33 13.92
N ILE A 177 11.65 9.34 13.04
CA ILE A 177 12.57 9.20 11.91
C ILE A 177 12.09 10.11 10.77
N PHE A 178 12.93 11.09 10.45
CA PHE A 178 12.74 12.01 9.33
C PHE A 178 13.52 11.51 8.11
N PHE A 179 12.84 11.49 6.97
CA PHE A 179 13.49 11.40 5.66
C PHE A 179 13.54 12.80 5.05
N ILE A 180 14.75 13.25 4.75
CA ILE A 180 15.05 14.59 4.26
C ILE A 180 15.59 14.45 2.84
N ALA A 181 14.90 15.04 1.87
CA ALA A 181 15.40 15.22 0.52
C ALA A 181 15.96 16.63 0.37
N TRP A 182 17.29 16.71 0.33
CA TRP A 182 18.04 17.94 0.15
C TRP A 182 18.30 18.18 -1.33
N SER A 183 17.76 19.27 -1.87
CA SER A 183 17.90 19.63 -3.29
C SER A 183 18.11 21.14 -3.46
N PRO A 184 19.34 21.64 -3.32
CA PRO A 184 19.61 23.07 -3.37
C PRO A 184 19.40 23.64 -4.77
N ASP A 185 18.95 24.90 -4.87
CA ASP A 185 18.62 25.51 -6.15
C ASP A 185 19.81 25.64 -7.09
N VAL A 186 21.01 25.79 -6.54
CA VAL A 186 22.29 25.90 -7.25
C VAL A 186 22.72 24.59 -7.93
N SER A 187 22.12 23.46 -7.56
CA SER A 187 22.48 22.14 -8.11
C SER A 187 22.01 21.96 -9.55
N LYS A 188 22.70 21.07 -10.29
CA LYS A 188 22.41 20.78 -11.69
C LYS A 188 20.98 20.28 -11.86
N VAL A 189 20.25 20.81 -12.86
CA VAL A 189 18.86 20.43 -13.17
C VAL A 189 18.69 18.92 -13.33
N ARG A 190 19.61 18.27 -14.05
CA ARG A 190 19.60 16.80 -14.24
C ARG A 190 19.69 16.04 -12.91
N SER A 191 20.51 16.53 -11.98
CA SER A 191 20.66 15.94 -10.64
C SER A 191 19.37 16.09 -9.84
N LYS A 192 18.80 17.32 -9.78
CA LYS A 192 17.50 17.55 -9.13
C LYS A 192 16.41 16.64 -9.68
N MET A 193 16.36 16.47 -10.99
CA MET A 193 15.41 15.57 -11.64
C MET A 193 15.63 14.10 -11.24
N MET A 194 16.88 13.63 -11.21
CA MET A 194 17.22 12.27 -10.77
C MET A 194 16.82 12.01 -9.32
N TYR A 195 17.09 12.96 -8.41
CA TYR A 195 16.68 12.83 -7.01
C TYR A 195 15.14 12.90 -6.92
N ALA A 196 14.49 13.90 -7.48
CA ALA A 196 13.03 14.02 -7.43
C ALA A 196 12.31 12.75 -7.93
N SER A 197 12.76 12.16 -9.05
CA SER A 197 12.16 10.95 -9.62
C SER A 197 12.46 9.67 -8.82
N SER A 198 13.63 9.61 -8.17
CA SER A 198 14.07 8.40 -7.47
C SER A 198 13.66 8.37 -5.99
N LYS A 199 13.18 9.51 -5.47
CA LYS A 199 12.79 9.70 -4.07
C LYS A 199 11.78 8.67 -3.60
N ASP A 200 10.67 8.52 -4.32
CA ASP A 200 9.56 7.66 -3.88
C ASP A 200 9.97 6.18 -3.86
N ARG A 201 10.79 5.77 -4.84
CA ARG A 201 11.36 4.42 -4.90
C ARG A 201 12.28 4.16 -3.71
N PHE A 202 13.22 5.07 -3.43
CA PHE A 202 14.14 4.91 -2.31
C PHE A 202 13.42 4.95 -0.96
N ARG A 203 12.43 5.83 -0.81
CA ARG A 203 11.63 5.93 0.42
C ARG A 203 10.88 4.64 0.74
N ARG A 204 10.29 3.97 -0.26
CA ARG A 204 9.57 2.71 -0.05
C ARG A 204 10.45 1.61 0.56
N GLU A 205 11.75 1.66 0.31
CA GLU A 205 12.71 0.70 0.86
C GLU A 205 13.12 1.01 2.30
N LEU A 206 12.83 2.22 2.78
CA LEU A 206 13.09 2.67 4.15
C LEU A 206 11.80 2.56 4.99
N ASP A 207 11.37 1.33 5.26
CA ASP A 207 10.14 1.09 6.03
C ASP A 207 10.30 1.46 7.52
N GLY A 208 9.64 2.55 7.91
CA GLY A 208 9.73 3.13 9.26
C GLY A 208 9.97 4.64 9.29
N VAL A 209 10.17 5.28 8.13
CA VAL A 209 10.16 6.73 8.02
C VAL A 209 8.77 7.27 8.39
N GLN A 210 8.73 8.17 9.37
CA GLN A 210 7.46 8.74 9.87
C GLN A 210 7.14 10.08 9.24
N VAL A 211 8.17 10.90 9.02
CA VAL A 211 8.01 12.26 8.47
C VAL A 211 8.89 12.42 7.25
N GLU A 212 8.35 13.04 6.21
CA GLU A 212 9.08 13.43 5.02
C GLU A 212 9.26 14.95 4.99
N LEU A 213 10.48 15.40 4.70
CA LEU A 213 10.87 16.79 4.55
C LEU A 213 11.61 16.95 3.23
N GLN A 214 11.18 17.90 2.43
CA GLN A 214 11.95 18.39 1.29
C GLN A 214 12.47 19.76 1.67
N ALA A 215 13.75 20.01 1.39
CA ALA A 215 14.39 21.28 1.66
C ALA A 215 15.28 21.69 0.49
N THR A 216 15.12 22.93 0.05
CA THR A 216 15.96 23.57 -0.97
C THR A 216 16.99 24.51 -0.36
N ASP A 217 16.73 25.01 0.85
CA ASP A 217 17.60 25.94 1.57
C ASP A 217 17.85 25.47 3.01
N PRO A 218 19.04 25.73 3.60
CA PRO A 218 19.34 25.31 4.97
C PRO A 218 18.38 25.91 6.00
N SER A 219 17.80 27.08 5.69
CA SER A 219 16.82 27.76 6.54
C SER A 219 15.52 26.96 6.71
N GLU A 220 15.13 26.18 5.69
CA GLU A 220 13.96 25.30 5.73
C GLU A 220 14.18 24.05 6.60
N MET A 221 15.44 23.77 6.91
CA MET A 221 15.85 22.75 7.87
C MET A 221 16.11 23.33 9.26
N SER A 222 15.65 24.53 9.58
CA SER A 222 15.78 25.03 10.95
C SER A 222 15.07 24.10 11.95
N PHE A 223 15.66 23.98 13.14
CA PHE A 223 15.18 23.10 14.21
C PHE A 223 13.69 23.30 14.52
N ASP A 224 13.23 24.55 14.50
CA ASP A 224 11.84 24.91 14.78
C ASP A 224 10.87 24.39 13.72
N ILE A 225 11.25 24.41 12.44
CA ILE A 225 10.43 23.88 11.33
C ILE A 225 10.32 22.35 11.45
N VAL A 226 11.44 21.67 11.71
CA VAL A 226 11.47 20.22 11.88
C VAL A 226 10.62 19.80 13.08
N LYS A 227 10.76 20.50 14.22
CA LYS A 227 9.96 20.28 15.42
C LYS A 227 8.47 20.54 15.18
N ALA A 228 8.12 21.63 14.49
CA ALA A 228 6.73 21.95 14.16
C ALA A 228 6.10 20.87 13.28
N ARG A 229 6.82 20.37 12.26
CA ARG A 229 6.36 19.26 11.41
C ARG A 229 6.21 17.96 12.21
N ALA A 230 7.13 17.68 13.14
CA ALA A 230 7.04 16.53 14.03
C ALA A 230 5.72 16.53 14.82
N ILE A 231 5.31 17.70 15.33
CA ILE A 231 4.11 17.85 16.17
C ILE A 231 2.83 17.86 15.30
N LYS A 232 2.83 18.54 14.15
CA LYS A 232 1.64 18.69 13.27
C LYS A 232 1.13 17.36 12.70
N GLN A 233 2.00 16.39 12.47
CA GLN A 233 1.57 15.04 12.07
C GLN A 233 0.89 14.27 13.22
N GLN A 234 1.18 14.59 14.48
CA GLN A 234 0.55 13.94 15.64
C GLN A 234 -0.90 14.41 15.81
N SER A 235 -1.22 15.67 15.49
CA SER A 235 -2.59 16.17 15.54
C SER A 235 -3.48 15.54 14.47
N LEU A 236 -3.01 15.32 13.24
CA LEU A 236 -3.81 14.71 12.17
C LEU A 236 -4.20 13.24 12.46
N ILE A 237 -3.34 12.50 13.17
CA ILE A 237 -3.65 11.13 13.61
C ILE A 237 -4.71 11.16 14.73
N ASN A 238 -4.60 12.11 15.67
CA ASN A 238 -5.57 12.25 16.77
C ASN A 238 -6.94 12.78 16.30
N TYR A 239 -6.98 13.68 15.31
CA TYR A 239 -8.24 14.14 14.71
C TYR A 239 -8.97 13.01 13.96
N ASN A 240 -8.24 12.13 13.26
CA ASN A 240 -8.86 10.96 12.63
C ASN A 240 -9.35 9.92 13.64
N LEU A 241 -8.67 9.73 14.79
CA LEU A 241 -9.17 8.83 15.83
C LEU A 241 -10.41 9.37 16.55
N HIS A 242 -10.52 10.69 16.75
CA HIS A 242 -11.72 11.28 17.35
C HIS A 242 -12.92 11.33 16.40
N ALA A 243 -12.70 11.42 15.08
CA ALA A 243 -13.78 11.38 14.09
C ALA A 243 -14.48 10.00 13.99
N PHE A 244 -13.87 8.93 14.49
CA PHE A 244 -14.47 7.58 14.54
C PHE A 244 -15.20 7.25 15.85
N ARG A 245 -15.31 8.19 16.79
CA ARG A 245 -16.18 8.06 17.97
C ARG A 245 -17.36 9.02 17.89
N GLY A 246 -18.13 8.93 16.81
CA GLY A 246 -19.50 9.45 16.78
C GLY A 246 -20.44 8.52 17.57
N PRO A 247 -21.43 9.04 18.31
CA PRO A 247 -22.31 8.23 19.15
C PRO A 247 -23.14 7.27 18.30
N LEU A 248 -23.10 5.98 18.63
CA LEU A 248 -24.18 5.05 18.25
C LEU A 248 -25.48 5.63 18.82
N PHE A 249 -26.27 6.25 17.95
CA PHE A 249 -27.67 6.49 18.22
C PHE A 249 -28.37 5.13 18.26
N VAL A 250 -28.68 4.69 19.47
CA VAL A 250 -29.68 3.68 19.74
C VAL A 250 -31.04 4.36 19.66
N ALA A 251 -31.84 3.97 18.68
CA ALA A 251 -33.30 4.03 18.70
C ALA A 251 -33.84 3.00 17.71
#